data_AF-A0A4T0CMN6-F1
#
_entry.id   AF-A0A4T0CMN6-F1
#
_cell.length_a   1.000
_cell.length_b   1.000
_cell.length_c   1.000
_cell.angle_alpha   90.00
_cell.angle_beta   90.00
_cell.angle_gamma   90.00
#
_symmetry.space_group_name_H-M   'P 1'
#
loop_
_entity.id
_entity.type
_entity.pdbx_description
1 polymer ?
#
loop_
_entity_poly.entity_id
_entity_poly.type
_entity_poly.pdbx_seq_one_letter_code
_entity_poly.pdbx_strand_id
1 'polypeptide(L)'
;MRTWTKIIHQTMSDLNLKYLKEKAKLFIEKGAFVLGCVDETNTLRMDPGELPEIFIQVPGENEGEWKTAEGVCLLARNPSLHPGDIRVVRAVQCHALKHLKNVVVLPQQGERPLANMCSGGDLDGDDYLVMWDDDLLPPKSQWDHPAMNYDAPTPVMCAGAVQDEQFVKFFVDYIKNDNLGQIATNHRATADREAANGGVKEEKCLALAQLHSQAVDFNKTGVPAIMDRILWPQRYPHWIPGKALKRQYHSYGVLGGLYDQVVPEKFVPDYDKPFDSRVLNAYVLTEDMLQKAKEFKVGYDQQMRRVMAQHSIQTEFEVFTAFVMDHNREKHWYSLAEDLGNLMSSIKADYQAEVREHLGLIDSGYMVSEKAFDILGPFVAAMYTVTAQEVAQWKNGRLVSVDGDTSNAPFITYPWLFSKEMGMIAVKKSGPSSLRAMFAPNGEIRQRAPLMKTNYKTELSGIRLEPLAEWKPEHGMGVGDHVGTTAFDIAAVEDSDEITDASVGANDDCPASTRSNSAQESYSEESSEEITIDADVEEVCDDDDNSSSDQSHDMMAEQVEEAGPDEAGTEEAGAEEAEAEVEIETAYDRLMAMMA
;
A
#
# COMPACT_ATOMS: atom_id res chain seq x y z
N MET A 1 29.88 7.83 -7.82
CA MET A 1 29.10 6.93 -6.94
C MET A 1 29.13 7.35 -5.50
N ARG A 2 30.21 7.20 -4.71
CA ARG A 2 30.15 7.28 -3.22
C ARG A 2 29.23 8.37 -2.64
N THR A 3 29.28 9.60 -3.14
CA THR A 3 28.41 10.73 -2.73
C THR A 3 26.93 10.47 -3.01
N TRP A 4 26.64 9.99 -4.20
CA TRP A 4 25.30 9.70 -4.71
C TRP A 4 24.71 8.39 -4.19
N THR A 5 25.54 7.36 -4.05
CA THR A 5 25.21 6.14 -3.32
C THR A 5 24.85 6.50 -1.86
N LYS A 6 25.59 7.42 -1.22
CA LYS A 6 25.21 7.96 0.11
C LYS A 6 23.91 8.76 0.09
N ILE A 7 23.65 9.59 -0.92
CA ILE A 7 22.38 10.33 -1.05
C ILE A 7 21.21 9.34 -1.16
N ILE A 8 21.27 8.39 -2.08
CA ILE A 8 20.21 7.37 -2.25
C ILE A 8 20.06 6.53 -0.97
N HIS A 9 21.15 6.05 -0.35
CA HIS A 9 21.06 5.35 0.93
C HIS A 9 20.46 6.19 2.05
N GLN A 10 20.75 7.51 2.09
CA GLN A 10 20.16 8.40 3.08
C GLN A 10 18.66 8.56 2.82
N THR A 11 18.24 8.89 1.59
CA THR A 11 16.82 9.00 1.25
C THR A 11 16.06 7.68 1.48
N MET A 12 16.66 6.52 1.19
CA MET A 12 16.08 5.20 1.51
C MET A 12 16.07 4.89 3.02
N SER A 13 17.05 5.39 3.78
CA SER A 13 17.07 5.30 5.25
C SER A 13 15.95 6.16 5.84
N ASP A 14 15.83 7.41 5.41
CA ASP A 14 14.83 8.36 5.88
C ASP A 14 13.41 7.91 5.51
N LEU A 15 13.24 7.29 4.33
CA LEU A 15 12.04 6.56 3.91
C LEU A 15 11.67 5.45 4.88
N ASN A 16 12.62 4.57 5.20
CA ASN A 16 12.40 3.46 6.14
C ASN A 16 12.11 3.99 7.55
N LEU A 17 12.76 5.07 8.00
CA LEU A 17 12.46 5.73 9.27
C LEU A 17 11.07 6.38 9.26
N LYS A 18 10.62 7.04 8.19
CA LYS A 18 9.25 7.56 8.09
C LYS A 18 8.23 6.43 8.16
N TYR A 19 8.41 5.34 7.42
CA TYR A 19 7.52 4.18 7.49
C TYR A 19 7.55 3.47 8.86
N LEU A 20 8.72 3.39 9.50
CA LEU A 20 8.83 2.82 10.85
C LEU A 20 8.10 3.71 11.88
N LYS A 21 8.21 5.04 11.77
CA LYS A 21 7.51 5.97 12.67
C LYS A 21 6.00 5.99 12.42
N GLU A 22 5.56 6.22 11.19
CA GLU A 22 4.14 6.47 10.87
C GLU A 22 3.30 5.19 10.74
N LYS A 23 3.94 4.06 10.42
CA LYS A 23 3.26 2.79 10.10
C LYS A 23 3.77 1.60 10.92
N ALA A 24 4.78 1.76 11.79
CA ALA A 24 5.45 0.66 12.49
C ALA A 24 5.93 -0.46 11.54
N LYS A 25 6.33 -0.09 10.31
CA LYS A 25 6.71 -1.05 9.27
C LYS A 25 8.09 -1.66 9.55
N LEU A 26 8.09 -2.73 10.34
CA LEU A 26 9.26 -3.54 10.63
C LEU A 26 9.59 -4.46 9.43
N PHE A 27 10.87 -4.57 9.10
CA PHE A 27 11.36 -5.56 8.15
C PHE A 27 11.66 -6.87 8.88
N ILE A 28 11.08 -7.97 8.42
CA ILE A 28 11.23 -9.31 9.00
C ILE A 28 11.85 -10.19 7.91
N GLU A 29 13.07 -10.66 8.13
CA GLU A 29 13.82 -11.48 7.16
C GLU A 29 13.24 -12.90 7.04
N LYS A 30 12.77 -13.47 8.15
CA LYS A 30 12.13 -14.79 8.21
C LYS A 30 10.61 -14.70 8.07
N GLY A 31 10.14 -14.00 7.05
CA GLY A 31 8.71 -13.90 6.76
C GLY A 31 8.42 -13.59 5.29
N ALA A 32 7.18 -13.84 4.88
CA ALA A 32 6.71 -13.57 3.53
C ALA A 32 5.24 -13.17 3.52
N PHE A 33 4.89 -12.36 2.52
CA PHE A 33 3.51 -12.12 2.09
C PHE A 33 3.29 -12.94 0.82
N VAL A 34 2.33 -13.86 0.82
CA VAL A 34 2.08 -14.83 -0.26
C VAL A 34 0.61 -15.16 -0.39
N LEU A 35 0.17 -15.48 -1.61
CA LEU A 35 -1.20 -15.96 -1.85
C LEU A 35 -1.44 -17.31 -1.15
N GLY A 36 -2.66 -17.50 -0.66
CA GLY A 36 -3.12 -18.80 -0.15
C GLY A 36 -3.52 -19.76 -1.27
N CYS A 37 -3.31 -21.06 -1.06
CA CYS A 37 -3.98 -22.12 -1.82
C CYS A 37 -4.25 -23.37 -0.97
N VAL A 38 -5.03 -24.32 -1.50
CA VAL A 38 -5.42 -25.56 -0.81
C VAL A 38 -4.50 -26.73 -1.17
N ASP A 39 -4.25 -27.63 -0.22
CA ASP A 39 -3.58 -28.91 -0.49
C ASP A 39 -4.51 -29.91 -1.18
N GLU A 40 -4.57 -29.83 -2.51
CA GLU A 40 -5.25 -30.81 -3.37
C GLU A 40 -4.69 -32.25 -3.25
N THR A 41 -3.48 -32.42 -2.70
CA THR A 41 -2.84 -33.73 -2.53
C THR A 41 -3.19 -34.42 -1.22
N ASN A 42 -3.86 -33.72 -0.30
CA ASN A 42 -4.32 -34.22 1.00
C ASN A 42 -3.19 -34.79 1.89
N THR A 43 -2.04 -34.11 1.91
CA THR A 43 -0.82 -34.52 2.63
C THR A 43 -0.57 -33.76 3.93
N LEU A 44 -1.02 -32.51 4.02
CA LEU A 44 -0.91 -31.67 5.22
C LEU A 44 -1.95 -32.05 6.27
N ARG A 45 -1.52 -32.21 7.53
CA ARG A 45 -2.41 -32.60 8.64
C ARG A 45 -2.96 -31.40 9.41
N MET A 46 -4.13 -31.58 10.01
CA MET A 46 -4.77 -30.65 10.94
C MET A 46 -5.47 -31.45 12.05
N ASP A 47 -4.70 -32.33 12.69
CA ASP A 47 -5.20 -33.23 13.74
C ASP A 47 -5.45 -32.47 15.06
N PRO A 48 -6.56 -32.74 15.79
CA PRO A 48 -6.84 -32.09 17.07
C PRO A 48 -5.72 -32.26 18.09
N GLY A 49 -5.22 -31.14 18.63
CA GLY A 49 -4.12 -31.11 19.61
C GLY A 49 -2.71 -31.06 19.00
N GLU A 50 -2.56 -31.18 17.69
CA GLU A 50 -1.31 -30.82 16.97
C GLU A 50 -1.42 -29.41 16.35
N LEU A 51 -0.27 -28.81 16.01
CA LEU A 51 -0.26 -27.58 15.21
C LEU A 51 -0.64 -27.92 13.76
N PRO A 52 -1.56 -27.19 13.12
CA PRO A 52 -1.88 -27.38 11.70
C PRO A 52 -0.62 -27.30 10.84
N GLU A 53 -0.48 -28.20 9.88
CA GLU A 53 0.65 -28.21 8.95
C GLU A 53 0.38 -27.32 7.74
N ILE A 54 1.38 -26.51 7.36
CA ILE A 54 1.38 -25.72 6.13
C ILE A 54 2.62 -26.02 5.30
N PHE A 55 2.55 -25.73 4.00
CA PHE A 55 3.71 -25.77 3.11
C PHE A 55 3.93 -24.40 2.46
N ILE A 56 5.17 -23.92 2.43
CA ILE A 56 5.52 -22.65 1.77
C ILE A 56 6.95 -22.74 1.22
N GLN A 57 7.14 -22.30 -0.03
CA GLN A 57 8.46 -22.08 -0.63
C GLN A 57 8.61 -20.65 -1.11
N VAL A 58 9.69 -20.01 -0.67
CA VAL A 58 10.09 -18.65 -1.04
C VAL A 58 11.41 -18.66 -1.81
N PRO A 59 11.77 -17.58 -2.53
CA PRO A 59 13.06 -17.49 -3.21
C PRO A 59 14.23 -17.60 -2.21
N GLY A 60 15.30 -18.28 -2.63
CA GLY A 60 16.55 -18.35 -1.85
C GLY A 60 17.43 -17.11 -2.02
N GLU A 61 18.63 -17.15 -1.43
CA GLU A 61 19.64 -16.09 -1.58
C GLU A 61 20.17 -16.00 -3.02
N ASN A 62 20.21 -17.13 -3.74
CA ASN A 62 20.72 -17.22 -5.10
C ASN A 62 19.60 -17.25 -6.14
N GLU A 63 19.85 -16.68 -7.32
CA GLU A 63 18.90 -16.68 -8.43
C GLU A 63 18.52 -18.11 -8.85
N GLY A 64 17.22 -18.42 -8.83
CA GLY A 64 16.68 -19.75 -9.13
C GLY A 64 16.69 -20.74 -7.96
N GLU A 65 17.25 -20.38 -6.80
CA GLU A 65 17.15 -21.15 -5.57
C GLU A 65 15.78 -20.99 -4.91
N TRP A 66 15.29 -22.04 -4.24
CA TRP A 66 14.01 -22.06 -3.54
C TRP A 66 14.18 -22.66 -2.15
N LYS A 67 13.77 -21.92 -1.14
CA LYS A 67 13.84 -22.29 0.28
C LYS A 67 12.44 -22.61 0.78
N THR A 68 12.22 -23.84 1.23
CA THR A 68 11.02 -24.19 2.02
C THR A 68 11.20 -23.64 3.44
N ALA A 69 10.16 -23.09 4.05
CA ALA A 69 10.17 -22.85 5.49
C ALA A 69 9.97 -24.17 6.25
N GLU A 70 10.54 -24.28 7.45
CA GLU A 70 10.42 -25.43 8.34
C GLU A 70 10.31 -24.96 9.78
N GLY A 71 9.53 -25.67 10.60
CA GLY A 71 9.42 -25.40 12.03
C GLY A 71 8.08 -24.79 12.42
N VAL A 72 8.05 -24.08 13.55
CA VAL A 72 6.84 -23.38 14.02
C VAL A 72 6.82 -21.99 13.40
N CYS A 73 5.65 -21.55 12.95
CA CYS A 73 5.46 -20.26 12.33
C CYS A 73 4.10 -19.65 12.68
N LEU A 74 3.98 -18.34 12.44
CA LEU A 74 2.73 -17.60 12.45
C LEU A 74 2.16 -17.57 11.05
N LEU A 75 0.85 -17.74 10.95
CA LEU A 75 0.02 -17.50 9.79
C LEU A 75 -1.03 -16.45 10.18
N ALA A 76 -1.19 -15.41 9.37
CA ALA A 76 -2.18 -14.36 9.61
C ALA A 76 -2.68 -13.76 8.28
N ARG A 77 -3.86 -13.15 8.30
CA ARG A 77 -4.37 -12.29 7.21
C ARG A 77 -4.48 -10.87 7.72
N ASN A 78 -4.10 -9.89 6.90
CA ASN A 78 -4.29 -8.49 7.24
C ASN A 78 -5.68 -7.98 6.79
N PRO A 79 -6.39 -7.19 7.61
CA PRO A 79 -6.02 -6.76 8.96
C PRO A 79 -6.40 -7.79 10.04
N SER A 80 -5.45 -8.20 10.88
CA SER A 80 -5.76 -8.99 12.09
C SER A 80 -6.19 -8.07 13.23
N LEU A 81 -7.41 -8.20 13.74
CA LEU A 81 -7.92 -7.41 14.86
C LEU A 81 -8.15 -8.28 16.09
N HIS A 82 -8.78 -9.43 15.90
CA HIS A 82 -9.11 -10.33 16.98
C HIS A 82 -7.88 -11.18 17.35
N PRO A 83 -7.62 -11.44 18.65
CA PRO A 83 -6.47 -12.22 19.12
C PRO A 83 -6.36 -13.64 18.52
N GLY A 84 -7.45 -14.19 17.99
CA GLY A 84 -7.46 -15.50 17.31
C GLY A 84 -7.09 -15.49 15.83
N ASP A 85 -6.92 -14.32 15.20
CA ASP A 85 -6.69 -14.15 13.76
C ASP A 85 -5.27 -14.52 13.33
N ILE A 86 -4.36 -14.54 14.30
CA ILE A 86 -2.98 -15.00 14.13
C ILE A 86 -2.94 -16.45 14.61
N ARG A 87 -2.71 -17.38 13.68
CA ARG A 87 -2.63 -18.82 13.96
C ARG A 87 -1.17 -19.24 14.11
N VAL A 88 -0.88 -20.01 15.16
CA VAL A 88 0.40 -20.71 15.26
C VAL A 88 0.26 -22.04 14.53
N VAL A 89 1.13 -22.29 13.57
CA VAL A 89 1.09 -23.44 12.66
C VAL A 89 2.50 -24.03 12.50
N ARG A 90 2.62 -25.13 11.74
CA ARG A 90 3.89 -25.81 11.48
C ARG A 90 4.19 -25.84 9.98
N ALA A 91 5.25 -25.17 9.56
CA ALA A 91 5.80 -25.34 8.22
C ALA A 91 6.50 -26.71 8.13
N VAL A 92 6.11 -27.53 7.15
CA VAL A 92 6.67 -28.87 6.91
C VAL A 92 7.21 -29.03 5.49
N GLN A 93 8.19 -29.91 5.31
CA GLN A 93 8.65 -30.33 3.98
C GLN A 93 7.70 -31.38 3.41
N CYS A 94 6.94 -31.02 2.36
CA CYS A 94 6.15 -31.99 1.59
C CYS A 94 6.72 -32.14 0.17
N HIS A 95 7.05 -33.37 -0.23
CA HIS A 95 7.58 -33.64 -1.57
C HIS A 95 6.51 -33.46 -2.66
N ALA A 96 5.25 -33.83 -2.38
CA ALA A 96 4.15 -33.68 -3.34
C ALA A 96 3.92 -32.19 -3.70
N LEU A 97 4.05 -31.31 -2.71
CA LEU A 97 3.80 -29.86 -2.85
C LEU A 97 5.00 -29.07 -3.38
N LYS A 98 6.18 -29.69 -3.58
CA LYS A 98 7.44 -29.02 -4.01
C LYS A 98 7.41 -28.32 -5.38
N HIS A 99 6.30 -28.42 -6.10
CA HIS A 99 6.06 -27.66 -7.33
C HIS A 99 5.43 -26.28 -7.07
N LEU A 100 4.80 -26.08 -5.91
CA LEU A 100 4.14 -24.86 -5.47
C LEU A 100 5.15 -23.89 -4.83
N LYS A 101 5.09 -22.63 -5.24
CA LYS A 101 6.13 -21.60 -5.00
C LYS A 101 5.49 -20.23 -4.90
N ASN A 102 5.99 -19.36 -4.01
CA ASN A 102 5.41 -18.05 -3.69
C ASN A 102 3.93 -18.12 -3.24
N VAL A 103 3.52 -19.26 -2.68
CA VAL A 103 2.18 -19.50 -2.11
C VAL A 103 2.32 -20.20 -0.77
N VAL A 104 1.35 -19.99 0.12
CA VAL A 104 1.15 -20.83 1.30
C VAL A 104 0.05 -21.85 1.02
N VAL A 105 0.39 -23.12 1.15
CA VAL A 105 -0.54 -24.23 0.98
C VAL A 105 -1.11 -24.58 2.35
N LEU A 106 -2.44 -24.52 2.45
CA LEU A 106 -3.21 -24.78 3.66
C LEU A 106 -3.85 -26.19 3.60
N PRO A 107 -4.04 -26.88 4.74
CA PRO A 107 -4.64 -28.20 4.77
C PRO A 107 -6.13 -28.11 4.39
N GLN A 108 -6.61 -29.09 3.62
CA GLN A 108 -8.04 -29.23 3.30
C GLN A 108 -8.85 -29.97 4.37
N GLN A 109 -8.19 -30.50 5.40
CA GLN A 109 -8.81 -31.19 6.54
C GLN A 109 -8.85 -30.26 7.78
N GLY A 110 -9.74 -30.58 8.72
CA GLY A 110 -9.94 -29.84 9.97
C GLY A 110 -11.43 -29.53 10.20
N GLU A 111 -11.78 -29.12 11.43
CA GLU A 111 -13.17 -28.75 11.78
C GLU A 111 -13.60 -27.41 11.16
N ARG A 112 -12.64 -26.50 10.96
CA ARG A 112 -12.84 -25.16 10.38
C ARG A 112 -11.66 -24.83 9.47
N PRO A 113 -11.87 -24.25 8.28
CA PRO A 113 -10.77 -23.91 7.37
C PRO A 113 -9.77 -22.96 8.01
N LEU A 114 -8.47 -23.27 7.89
CA LEU A 114 -7.39 -22.47 8.46
C LEU A 114 -7.34 -21.04 7.88
N ALA A 115 -7.70 -20.90 6.60
CA ALA A 115 -7.97 -19.62 5.94
C ALA A 115 -8.98 -18.76 6.71
N ASN A 116 -10.15 -19.33 7.00
CA ASN A 116 -11.26 -18.64 7.67
C ASN A 116 -10.96 -18.29 9.13
N MET A 117 -10.06 -19.03 9.79
CA MET A 117 -9.55 -18.64 11.11
C MET A 117 -8.69 -17.37 11.07
N CYS A 118 -8.11 -17.02 9.92
CA CYS A 118 -7.25 -15.86 9.74
C CYS A 118 -8.09 -14.65 9.32
N SER A 119 -8.71 -13.96 10.28
CA SER A 119 -9.56 -12.79 10.05
C SER A 119 -10.71 -13.03 9.03
N GLY A 120 -11.24 -14.25 8.94
CA GLY A 120 -12.31 -14.60 7.99
C GLY A 120 -11.84 -14.82 6.55
N GLY A 121 -10.60 -15.25 6.35
CA GLY A 121 -10.01 -15.47 5.02
C GLY A 121 -10.60 -16.64 4.23
N ASP A 122 -10.37 -16.59 2.93
CA ASP A 122 -10.62 -17.68 1.99
C ASP A 122 -9.42 -17.87 1.05
N LEU A 123 -9.67 -18.34 -0.17
CA LEU A 123 -8.65 -18.72 -1.16
C LEU A 123 -9.01 -18.20 -2.57
N ASP A 124 -9.81 -17.14 -2.70
CA ASP A 124 -10.19 -16.53 -3.98
C ASP A 124 -9.11 -15.59 -4.57
N GLY A 125 -8.28 -15.02 -3.70
CA GLY A 125 -7.16 -14.14 -4.01
C GLY A 125 -6.42 -13.61 -2.77
N ASP A 126 -6.72 -14.14 -1.58
CA ASP A 126 -6.21 -13.67 -0.30
C ASP A 126 -4.67 -13.78 -0.15
N ASP A 127 -4.08 -12.68 0.33
CA ASP A 127 -2.68 -12.56 0.73
C ASP A 127 -2.51 -12.90 2.23
N TYR A 128 -1.67 -13.89 2.51
CA TYR A 128 -1.33 -14.35 3.86
C TYR A 128 0.08 -13.93 4.26
N LEU A 129 0.20 -13.46 5.49
CA LEU A 129 1.47 -13.24 6.18
C LEU A 129 1.92 -14.55 6.86
N VAL A 130 3.06 -15.09 6.43
CA VAL A 130 3.71 -16.23 7.09
C VAL A 130 5.03 -15.77 7.70
N MET A 131 5.25 -16.01 8.99
CA MET A 131 6.48 -15.64 9.71
C MET A 131 7.04 -16.82 10.48
N TRP A 132 8.28 -17.22 10.17
CA TRP A 132 9.01 -18.31 10.82
C TRP A 132 10.22 -17.78 11.60
N ASP A 133 10.02 -16.64 12.28
CA ASP A 133 11.00 -16.11 13.23
C ASP A 133 10.63 -16.48 14.67
N ASP A 134 11.52 -17.27 15.31
CA ASP A 134 11.33 -17.74 16.69
C ASP A 134 11.19 -16.58 17.69
N ASP A 135 11.87 -15.45 17.44
CA ASP A 135 11.84 -14.25 18.29
C ASP A 135 10.48 -13.51 18.23
N LEU A 136 9.63 -13.81 17.23
CA LEU A 136 8.31 -13.22 17.05
C LEU A 136 7.17 -14.16 17.47
N LEU A 137 7.45 -15.40 17.85
CA LEU A 137 6.44 -16.32 18.35
C LEU A 137 5.91 -15.85 19.71
N PRO A 138 4.58 -15.77 19.90
CA PRO A 138 4.00 -15.45 21.21
C PRO A 138 4.29 -16.58 22.21
N PRO A 139 4.14 -16.34 23.53
CA PRO A 139 4.24 -17.40 24.53
C PRO A 139 3.28 -18.56 24.23
N LYS A 140 3.71 -19.81 24.48
CA LYS A 140 2.92 -21.03 24.18
C LYS A 140 1.51 -21.03 24.79
N SER A 141 1.31 -20.34 25.92
CA SER A 141 0.01 -20.16 26.57
C SER A 141 -0.98 -19.28 25.78
N GLN A 142 -0.54 -18.67 24.67
CA GLN A 142 -1.36 -17.81 23.81
C GLN A 142 -1.56 -18.39 22.39
N TRP A 143 -1.01 -19.58 22.11
CA TRP A 143 -1.05 -20.17 20.76
C TRP A 143 -2.45 -20.63 20.33
N ASP A 144 -3.30 -21.00 21.30
CA ASP A 144 -4.62 -21.57 21.06
C ASP A 144 -5.74 -20.62 21.50
N HIS A 145 -5.65 -19.36 21.08
CA HIS A 145 -6.80 -18.46 21.20
C HIS A 145 -7.88 -18.89 20.21
N PRO A 146 -9.17 -19.00 20.58
CA PRO A 146 -10.23 -19.27 19.62
C PRO A 146 -10.28 -18.17 18.55
N ALA A 147 -10.55 -18.55 17.30
CA ALA A 147 -10.79 -17.62 16.20
C ALA A 147 -12.21 -17.01 16.32
N MET A 148 -12.37 -15.74 15.93
CA MET A 148 -13.67 -15.05 15.97
C MET A 148 -14.69 -15.76 15.05
N ASN A 149 -15.99 -15.54 15.25
CA ASN A 149 -16.93 -15.91 14.20
C ASN A 149 -16.91 -14.86 13.07
N TYR A 150 -16.73 -15.34 11.84
CA TYR A 150 -16.69 -14.54 10.60
C TYR A 150 -17.91 -14.80 9.71
N ASP A 151 -18.94 -15.47 10.23
CA ASP A 151 -20.23 -15.59 9.55
C ASP A 151 -20.83 -14.20 9.29
N ALA A 152 -21.05 -13.88 8.02
CA ALA A 152 -21.68 -12.63 7.62
C ALA A 152 -23.15 -12.57 8.06
N PRO A 153 -23.68 -11.39 8.42
CA PRO A 153 -25.12 -11.25 8.72
C PRO A 153 -25.97 -11.57 7.48
N THR A 154 -27.19 -12.06 7.71
CA THR A 154 -28.12 -12.41 6.62
C THR A 154 -28.33 -11.21 5.67
N PRO A 155 -28.06 -11.36 4.35
CA PRO A 155 -28.23 -10.26 3.41
C PRO A 155 -29.66 -9.72 3.35
N VAL A 156 -29.80 -8.39 3.23
CA VAL A 156 -31.06 -7.71 3.01
C VAL A 156 -31.50 -7.90 1.56
N MET A 157 -32.40 -8.86 1.33
CA MET A 157 -32.89 -9.18 -0.01
C MET A 157 -33.97 -8.20 -0.47
N CYS A 158 -33.89 -7.80 -1.75
CA CYS A 158 -34.94 -7.00 -2.40
C CYS A 158 -36.25 -7.78 -2.53
N ALA A 159 -37.37 -7.13 -2.26
CA ALA A 159 -38.72 -7.65 -2.53
C ALA A 159 -39.10 -7.51 -4.03
N GLY A 160 -38.44 -8.29 -4.89
CA GLY A 160 -38.69 -8.32 -6.33
C GLY A 160 -37.45 -8.05 -7.18
N ALA A 161 -37.65 -7.63 -8.43
CA ALA A 161 -36.55 -7.26 -9.31
C ALA A 161 -35.90 -5.94 -8.86
N VAL A 162 -34.56 -5.86 -8.94
CA VAL A 162 -33.82 -4.65 -8.56
C VAL A 162 -34.21 -3.48 -9.46
N GLN A 163 -34.58 -2.35 -8.87
CA GLN A 163 -34.92 -1.09 -9.56
C GLN A 163 -33.93 0.03 -9.20
N ASP A 164 -33.88 1.09 -10.00
CA ASP A 164 -32.94 2.20 -9.84
C ASP A 164 -33.06 2.91 -8.48
N GLU A 165 -34.27 3.02 -7.92
CA GLU A 165 -34.50 3.64 -6.61
C GLU A 165 -33.78 2.89 -5.48
N GLN A 166 -33.62 1.57 -5.62
CA GLN A 166 -32.94 0.72 -4.64
C GLN A 166 -31.42 0.88 -4.77
N PHE A 167 -30.91 1.08 -5.98
CA PHE A 167 -29.51 1.43 -6.22
C PHE A 167 -29.18 2.81 -5.64
N VAL A 168 -29.99 3.83 -5.92
CA VAL A 168 -29.83 5.18 -5.35
C VAL A 168 -29.91 5.15 -3.82
N LYS A 169 -30.89 4.43 -3.25
CA LYS A 169 -31.00 4.24 -1.80
C LYS A 169 -29.75 3.58 -1.22
N PHE A 170 -29.30 2.47 -1.79
CA PHE A 170 -28.12 1.77 -1.30
C PHE A 170 -26.85 2.63 -1.41
N PHE A 171 -26.70 3.43 -2.46
CA PHE A 171 -25.59 4.37 -2.62
C PHE A 171 -25.56 5.43 -1.50
N VAL A 172 -26.71 6.01 -1.15
CA VAL A 172 -26.83 6.95 -0.03
C VAL A 172 -26.59 6.26 1.32
N ASP A 173 -27.16 5.07 1.53
CA ASP A 173 -26.94 4.28 2.75
C ASP A 173 -25.46 3.87 2.89
N TYR A 174 -24.77 3.55 1.79
CA TYR A 174 -23.34 3.26 1.78
C TYR A 174 -22.52 4.47 2.25
N ILE A 175 -22.72 5.64 1.64
CA ILE A 175 -21.99 6.87 1.99
C ILE A 175 -22.20 7.24 3.47
N LYS A 176 -23.41 7.06 4.00
CA LYS A 176 -23.72 7.34 5.41
C LYS A 176 -23.06 6.37 6.40
N ASN A 177 -22.77 5.14 5.98
CA ASN A 177 -22.34 4.06 6.88
C ASN A 177 -20.92 3.53 6.59
N ASP A 178 -20.16 4.10 5.63
CA ASP A 178 -18.75 3.77 5.41
C ASP A 178 -17.88 4.28 6.58
N ASN A 179 -17.79 3.45 7.62
CA ASN A 179 -17.10 3.73 8.87
C ASN A 179 -15.96 2.74 9.18
N LEU A 180 -15.61 1.86 8.22
CA LEU A 180 -14.58 0.81 8.37
C LEU A 180 -13.25 1.36 8.89
N GLY A 181 -12.75 2.44 8.28
CA GLY A 181 -11.51 3.11 8.70
C GLY A 181 -11.61 3.78 10.08
N GLN A 182 -12.80 4.15 10.52
CA GLN A 182 -13.05 4.73 11.85
C GLN A 182 -13.02 3.64 12.91
N ILE A 183 -13.69 2.50 12.66
CA ILE A 183 -13.67 1.31 13.51
C ILE A 183 -12.21 0.82 13.70
N ALA A 184 -11.46 0.66 12.61
CA ALA A 184 -10.05 0.25 12.65
C ALA A 184 -9.17 1.24 13.45
N THR A 185 -9.41 2.55 13.32
CA THR A 185 -8.68 3.58 14.08
C THR A 185 -9.03 3.54 15.56
N ASN A 186 -10.31 3.34 15.89
CA ASN A 186 -10.77 3.22 17.27
C ASN A 186 -10.24 1.94 17.92
N HIS A 187 -10.27 0.80 17.24
CA HIS A 187 -9.67 -0.46 17.70
C HIS A 187 -8.21 -0.30 18.09
N ARG A 188 -7.40 0.33 17.20
CA ARG A 188 -5.98 0.60 17.46
C ARG A 188 -5.74 1.51 18.67
N ALA A 189 -6.59 2.50 18.91
CA ALA A 189 -6.46 3.43 20.03
C ALA A 189 -6.94 2.81 21.36
N THR A 190 -7.98 1.98 21.33
CA THR A 190 -8.47 1.23 22.49
C THR A 190 -7.48 0.14 22.90
N ALA A 191 -6.96 -0.64 21.95
CA ALA A 191 -5.97 -1.69 22.23
C ALA A 191 -4.67 -1.16 22.89
N ASP A 192 -4.23 0.04 22.53
CA ASP A 192 -3.08 0.73 23.13
C ASP A 192 -3.38 1.25 24.54
N ARG A 193 -4.57 1.84 24.76
CA ARG A 193 -5.03 2.25 26.11
C ARG A 193 -5.10 1.05 27.04
N GLU A 194 -5.79 -0.01 26.60
CA GLU A 194 -6.10 -1.18 27.42
C GLU A 194 -4.94 -2.20 27.43
N ALA A 195 -3.74 -1.85 26.96
CA ALA A 195 -2.60 -2.75 26.89
C ALA A 195 -2.23 -3.41 28.24
N ALA A 196 -2.46 -2.73 29.37
CA ALA A 196 -2.30 -3.28 30.71
C ALA A 196 -3.45 -4.20 31.15
N ASN A 197 -4.63 -4.06 30.54
CA ASN A 197 -5.88 -4.76 30.87
C ASN A 197 -6.21 -5.89 29.87
N GLY A 198 -5.24 -6.32 29.05
CA GLY A 198 -5.39 -7.39 28.04
C GLY A 198 -5.34 -6.93 26.58
N GLY A 199 -5.32 -5.61 26.33
CA GLY A 199 -5.17 -5.02 25.00
C GLY A 199 -6.29 -5.45 24.04
N VAL A 200 -5.93 -6.11 22.94
CA VAL A 200 -6.89 -6.63 21.94
C VAL A 200 -7.86 -7.69 22.49
N LYS A 201 -7.63 -8.20 23.70
CA LYS A 201 -8.53 -9.16 24.38
C LYS A 201 -9.61 -8.48 25.23
N GLU A 202 -9.58 -7.16 25.36
CA GLU A 202 -10.60 -6.41 26.11
C GLU A 202 -11.91 -6.32 25.30
N GLU A 203 -13.04 -6.29 26.01
CA GLU A 203 -14.39 -6.44 25.43
C GLU A 203 -14.71 -5.42 24.32
N LYS A 204 -14.29 -4.15 24.45
CA LYS A 204 -14.48 -3.11 23.43
C LYS A 204 -13.63 -3.39 22.21
N CYS A 205 -12.42 -3.94 22.37
CA CYS A 205 -11.60 -4.39 21.25
C CYS A 205 -12.25 -5.56 20.49
N LEU A 206 -12.78 -6.55 21.22
CA LEU A 206 -13.51 -7.68 20.61
C LEU A 206 -14.78 -7.20 19.87
N ALA A 207 -15.56 -6.28 20.47
CA ALA A 207 -16.72 -5.67 19.84
C ALA A 207 -16.35 -4.86 18.57
N LEU A 208 -15.25 -4.10 18.62
CA LEU A 208 -14.73 -3.37 17.45
C LEU A 208 -14.23 -4.32 16.35
N ALA A 209 -13.67 -5.49 16.70
CA ALA A 209 -13.30 -6.52 15.72
C ALA A 209 -14.54 -7.13 15.02
N GLN A 210 -15.61 -7.42 15.77
CA GLN A 210 -16.87 -7.90 15.20
C GLN A 210 -17.52 -6.85 14.27
N LEU A 211 -17.57 -5.59 14.71
CA LEU A 211 -18.06 -4.48 13.88
C LEU A 211 -17.20 -4.26 12.63
N HIS A 212 -15.89 -4.47 12.70
CA HIS A 212 -15.01 -4.39 11.54
C HIS A 212 -15.33 -5.48 10.52
N SER A 213 -15.57 -6.72 10.96
CA SER A 213 -16.02 -7.80 10.07
C SER A 213 -17.35 -7.45 9.39
N GLN A 214 -18.32 -6.97 10.16
CA GLN A 214 -19.61 -6.53 9.64
C GLN A 214 -19.48 -5.39 8.62
N ALA A 215 -18.58 -4.43 8.86
CA ALA A 215 -18.32 -3.31 7.95
C ALA A 215 -17.67 -3.75 6.64
N VAL A 216 -16.83 -4.80 6.65
CA VAL A 216 -16.24 -5.38 5.41
C VAL A 216 -17.33 -6.02 4.55
N ASP A 217 -18.27 -6.76 5.14
CA ASP A 217 -19.36 -7.42 4.40
C ASP A 217 -20.61 -6.55 4.21
N PHE A 218 -20.60 -5.29 4.64
CA PHE A 218 -21.73 -4.36 4.47
C PHE A 218 -22.11 -4.19 2.99
N ASN A 219 -21.13 -4.16 2.08
CA ASN A 219 -21.38 -4.07 0.64
C ASN A 219 -22.04 -5.32 0.02
N LYS A 220 -21.90 -6.49 0.65
CA LYS A 220 -22.52 -7.76 0.24
C LYS A 220 -23.88 -7.98 0.91
N THR A 221 -24.02 -7.53 2.16
CA THR A 221 -25.16 -7.86 3.04
C THR A 221 -26.19 -6.75 3.15
N GLY A 222 -25.82 -5.49 2.90
CA GLY A 222 -26.67 -4.33 3.15
C GLY A 222 -26.90 -4.02 4.63
N VAL A 223 -26.23 -4.70 5.56
CA VAL A 223 -26.37 -4.50 7.01
C VAL A 223 -25.23 -3.61 7.54
N PRO A 224 -25.46 -2.33 7.87
CA PRO A 224 -24.39 -1.43 8.29
C PRO A 224 -23.86 -1.76 9.69
N ALA A 225 -22.56 -1.60 9.89
CA ALA A 225 -21.94 -1.69 11.21
C ALA A 225 -22.20 -0.42 12.03
N ILE A 226 -22.90 -0.54 13.17
CA ILE A 226 -23.26 0.63 14.00
C ILE A 226 -22.35 0.65 15.24
N MET A 227 -21.47 1.66 15.33
CA MET A 227 -20.51 1.80 16.42
C MET A 227 -21.07 2.66 17.56
N ASP A 228 -21.48 2.00 18.65
CA ASP A 228 -21.96 2.65 19.88
C ASP A 228 -20.95 3.68 20.41
N ARG A 229 -21.47 4.81 20.94
CA ARG A 229 -20.71 5.89 21.59
C ARG A 229 -19.73 5.39 22.67
N ILE A 230 -20.01 4.29 23.36
CA ILE A 230 -19.12 3.68 24.37
C ILE A 230 -17.80 3.15 23.77
N LEU A 231 -17.79 2.77 22.49
CA LEU A 231 -16.62 2.25 21.78
C LEU A 231 -15.68 3.36 21.27
N TRP A 232 -16.04 4.64 21.44
CA TRP A 232 -15.24 5.77 20.95
C TRP A 232 -14.13 6.19 21.93
N PRO A 233 -12.85 6.20 21.49
CA PRO A 233 -11.75 6.68 22.30
C PRO A 233 -11.86 8.17 22.62
N GLN A 234 -11.95 8.50 23.91
CA GLN A 234 -11.93 9.88 24.39
C GLN A 234 -10.61 10.59 24.04
N ARG A 235 -9.49 9.88 24.23
CA ARG A 235 -8.12 10.30 23.87
C ARG A 235 -7.43 9.25 22.99
N TYR A 236 -6.57 9.71 22.09
CA TYR A 236 -5.78 8.89 21.15
C TYR A 236 -4.30 8.91 21.52
N PRO A 237 -3.53 7.82 21.28
CA PRO A 237 -2.10 7.84 21.54
C PRO A 237 -1.38 8.80 20.60
N HIS A 238 -0.26 9.36 21.06
CA HIS A 238 0.53 10.39 20.36
C HIS A 238 1.08 9.94 19.00
N TRP A 239 1.20 8.63 18.78
CA TRP A 239 1.61 8.04 17.51
C TRP A 239 0.49 8.02 16.44
N ILE A 240 -0.77 8.36 16.77
CA ILE A 240 -1.85 8.54 15.78
C ILE A 240 -1.83 9.99 15.25
N PRO A 241 -1.59 10.20 13.94
CA PRO A 241 -1.53 11.54 13.35
C PRO A 241 -2.90 12.22 13.29
N GLY A 242 -2.89 13.55 13.12
CA GLY A 242 -4.09 14.36 12.84
C GLY A 242 -5.01 14.62 14.04
N LYS A 243 -4.72 14.12 15.24
CA LYS A 243 -5.49 14.40 16.46
C LYS A 243 -4.96 15.65 17.16
N ALA A 244 -5.85 16.53 17.64
CA ALA A 244 -5.45 17.71 18.41
C ALA A 244 -4.76 17.32 19.73
N LEU A 245 -3.72 18.07 20.16
CA LEU A 245 -2.91 17.76 21.36
C LEU A 245 -3.76 17.54 22.62
N LYS A 246 -4.83 18.31 22.83
CA LYS A 246 -5.78 18.14 23.95
C LYS A 246 -6.49 16.78 23.97
N ARG A 247 -6.62 16.11 22.82
CA ARG A 247 -7.17 14.75 22.67
C ARG A 247 -6.09 13.68 22.57
N GLN A 248 -4.81 14.01 22.75
CA GLN A 248 -3.72 13.02 22.76
C GLN A 248 -3.35 12.60 24.18
N TYR A 249 -2.74 11.42 24.33
CA TYR A 249 -1.93 11.01 25.49
C TYR A 249 -0.64 10.36 24.99
N HIS A 250 0.39 10.32 25.85
CA HIS A 250 1.63 9.64 25.54
C HIS A 250 1.49 8.14 25.84
N SER A 251 1.66 7.29 24.84
CA SER A 251 1.65 5.83 24.98
C SER A 251 3.04 5.32 25.37
N TYR A 252 3.10 4.47 26.40
CA TYR A 252 4.31 3.73 26.78
C TYR A 252 4.28 2.27 26.27
N GLY A 253 3.28 1.91 25.44
CA GLY A 253 3.20 0.60 24.79
C GLY A 253 4.23 0.44 23.67
N VAL A 254 4.29 -0.76 23.06
CA VAL A 254 5.26 -1.10 22.01
C VAL A 254 5.24 -0.10 20.85
N LEU A 255 4.05 0.31 20.39
CA LEU A 255 3.90 1.28 19.31
C LEU A 255 4.36 2.70 19.70
N GLY A 256 4.11 3.13 20.94
CA GLY A 256 4.62 4.39 21.47
C GLY A 256 6.14 4.39 21.57
N GLY A 257 6.71 3.37 22.20
CA GLY A 257 8.16 3.21 22.32
C GLY A 257 8.88 3.16 20.97
N LEU A 258 8.32 2.49 19.96
CA LEU A 258 8.84 2.53 18.59
C LEU A 258 8.73 3.93 17.97
N TYR A 259 7.58 4.59 18.10
CA TYR A 259 7.36 5.93 17.57
C TYR A 259 8.35 6.96 18.14
N ASP A 260 8.66 6.87 19.44
CA ASP A 260 9.54 7.82 20.13
C ASP A 260 11.03 7.55 19.89
N GLN A 261 11.42 6.27 19.72
CA GLN A 261 12.80 5.91 19.34
C GLN A 261 13.15 6.37 17.92
N VAL A 262 12.17 6.42 17.00
CA VAL A 262 12.41 6.90 15.65
C VAL A 262 12.39 8.43 15.63
N VAL A 263 13.58 9.03 15.65
CA VAL A 263 13.78 10.46 15.37
C VAL A 263 14.12 10.61 13.88
N PRO A 264 13.17 10.99 13.01
CA PRO A 264 13.46 11.20 11.60
C PRO A 264 14.27 12.49 11.48
N GLU A 265 15.54 12.38 11.10
CA GLU A 265 16.33 13.54 10.70
C GLU A 265 15.74 14.10 9.40
N LYS A 266 15.68 15.43 9.28
CA LYS A 266 15.29 16.05 8.00
C LYS A 266 16.39 15.75 7.00
N PHE A 267 16.06 15.09 5.89
CA PHE A 267 17.01 14.90 4.79
C PHE A 267 17.62 16.24 4.36
N VAL A 268 18.94 16.36 4.49
CA VAL A 268 19.71 17.49 3.96
C VAL A 268 20.70 16.95 2.94
N PRO A 269 20.60 17.34 1.64
CA PRO A 269 21.53 16.90 0.63
C PRO A 269 22.94 17.44 0.89
N ASP A 270 23.87 16.52 1.17
CA ASP A 270 25.30 16.83 1.35
C ASP A 270 25.96 17.09 -0.01
N TYR A 271 25.93 18.36 -0.42
CA TYR A 271 26.64 18.85 -1.60
C TYR A 271 28.16 18.89 -1.41
N ASP A 272 28.69 18.83 -0.18
CA ASP A 272 30.10 19.05 0.11
C ASP A 272 31.00 17.87 -0.28
N LYS A 273 30.47 16.65 -0.22
CA LYS A 273 31.12 15.44 -0.72
C LYS A 273 31.57 15.56 -2.19
N PRO A 274 32.79 15.10 -2.55
CA PRO A 274 33.34 15.24 -3.90
C PRO A 274 32.63 14.33 -4.91
N PHE A 275 32.57 14.77 -6.17
CA PHE A 275 32.15 13.92 -7.29
C PHE A 275 33.18 12.80 -7.54
N ASP A 276 32.73 11.68 -8.12
CA ASP A 276 33.56 10.47 -8.24
C ASP A 276 34.55 10.59 -9.39
N SER A 277 35.83 10.75 -9.04
CA SER A 277 36.93 10.95 -9.98
C SER A 277 37.09 9.82 -11.01
N ARG A 278 36.58 8.61 -10.73
CA ARG A 278 36.58 7.51 -11.71
C ARG A 278 35.67 7.77 -12.91
N VAL A 279 34.58 8.52 -12.72
CA VAL A 279 33.66 8.90 -13.80
C VAL A 279 34.14 10.18 -14.48
N LEU A 280 34.56 11.19 -13.71
CA LEU A 280 35.07 12.45 -14.24
C LEU A 280 36.33 12.27 -15.11
N ASN A 281 37.22 11.34 -14.74
CA ASN A 281 38.47 11.08 -15.46
C ASN A 281 38.39 9.87 -16.41
N ALA A 282 37.20 9.34 -16.69
CA ALA A 282 37.05 8.14 -17.53
C ALA A 282 37.36 8.38 -19.01
N TYR A 283 37.05 9.57 -19.51
CA TYR A 283 37.08 9.93 -20.93
C TYR A 283 37.68 11.33 -21.13
N VAL A 284 38.21 11.57 -22.34
CA VAL A 284 38.48 12.93 -22.82
C VAL A 284 37.22 13.41 -23.51
N LEU A 285 36.57 14.42 -22.93
CA LEU A 285 35.30 14.96 -23.40
C LEU A 285 35.54 16.11 -24.39
N THR A 286 34.68 16.25 -25.40
CA THR A 286 34.69 17.42 -26.29
C THR A 286 33.78 18.52 -25.75
N GLU A 287 34.08 19.76 -26.13
CA GLU A 287 33.26 20.92 -25.75
C GLU A 287 31.81 20.80 -26.27
N ASP A 288 31.64 20.24 -27.46
CA ASP A 288 30.35 19.96 -28.09
C ASP A 288 29.48 19.01 -27.23
N MET A 289 30.08 17.92 -26.72
CA MET A 289 29.38 17.00 -25.81
C MET A 289 28.99 17.65 -24.49
N LEU A 290 29.87 18.50 -23.91
CA LEU A 290 29.58 19.24 -22.68
C LEU A 290 28.45 20.25 -22.89
N GLN A 291 28.48 21.00 -24.00
CA GLN A 291 27.45 21.95 -24.38
C GLN A 291 26.10 21.26 -24.59
N LYS A 292 26.06 20.13 -25.32
CA LYS A 292 24.81 19.38 -25.51
C LYS A 292 24.29 18.75 -24.22
N ALA A 293 25.17 18.18 -23.39
CA ALA A 293 24.78 17.64 -22.10
C ALA A 293 24.20 18.72 -21.18
N LYS A 294 24.66 19.97 -21.30
CA LYS A 294 24.12 21.14 -20.58
C LYS A 294 22.74 21.56 -21.11
N GLU A 295 22.52 21.56 -22.42
CA GLU A 295 21.21 21.85 -23.01
C GLU A 295 20.13 20.88 -22.52
N PHE A 296 20.41 19.56 -22.57
CA PHE A 296 19.49 18.55 -22.03
C PHE A 296 19.27 18.71 -20.53
N LYS A 297 20.32 19.07 -19.75
CA LYS A 297 20.18 19.35 -18.33
C LYS A 297 19.23 20.52 -18.06
N VAL A 298 19.30 21.61 -18.83
CA VAL A 298 18.39 22.76 -18.66
C VAL A 298 16.93 22.34 -18.85
N GLY A 299 16.65 21.47 -19.83
CA GLY A 299 15.30 20.90 -20.00
C GLY A 299 14.87 20.06 -18.80
N TYR A 300 15.70 19.11 -18.38
CA TYR A 300 15.42 18.22 -17.25
C TYR A 300 15.16 19.00 -15.95
N ASP A 301 16.02 19.97 -15.65
CA ASP A 301 15.93 20.84 -14.49
C ASP A 301 14.67 21.74 -14.51
N GLN A 302 14.14 22.08 -15.70
CA GLN A 302 12.86 22.77 -15.82
C GLN A 302 11.67 21.83 -15.59
N GLN A 303 11.70 20.60 -16.12
CA GLN A 303 10.65 19.61 -15.87
C GLN A 303 10.56 19.27 -14.37
N MET A 304 11.69 18.94 -13.74
CA MET A 304 11.74 18.65 -12.29
C MET A 304 11.18 19.81 -11.45
N ARG A 305 11.51 21.07 -11.75
CA ARG A 305 10.93 22.24 -11.04
C ARG A 305 9.42 22.38 -11.23
N ARG A 306 8.87 22.04 -12.41
CA ARG A 306 7.41 22.05 -12.63
C ARG A 306 6.70 21.02 -11.76
N VAL A 307 7.22 19.79 -11.72
CA VAL A 307 6.68 18.72 -10.85
C VAL A 307 6.76 19.11 -9.39
N MET A 308 7.89 19.65 -8.94
CA MET A 308 8.06 20.12 -7.56
C MET A 308 7.06 21.23 -7.20
N ALA A 309 6.89 22.23 -8.08
CA ALA A 309 5.94 23.32 -7.87
C ALA A 309 4.48 22.85 -7.87
N GLN A 310 4.11 21.94 -8.76
CA GLN A 310 2.74 21.40 -8.86
C GLN A 310 2.32 20.62 -7.59
N HIS A 311 3.25 19.89 -6.98
CA HIS A 311 2.96 19.04 -5.82
C HIS A 311 3.44 19.61 -4.47
N SER A 312 3.98 20.83 -4.47
CA SER A 312 4.60 21.50 -3.30
C SER A 312 5.79 20.74 -2.67
N ILE A 313 6.55 20.01 -3.49
CA ILE A 313 7.68 19.17 -3.06
C ILE A 313 8.93 20.02 -2.86
N GLN A 314 9.66 19.83 -1.76
CA GLN A 314 10.81 20.66 -1.39
C GLN A 314 12.10 20.28 -2.12
N THR A 315 12.32 19.01 -2.46
CA THR A 315 13.60 18.56 -3.04
C THR A 315 13.47 17.72 -4.32
N GLU A 316 14.50 17.77 -5.17
CA GLU A 316 14.58 16.94 -6.39
C GLU A 316 14.59 15.43 -6.09
N PHE A 317 15.06 15.04 -4.90
CA PHE A 317 15.23 13.64 -4.50
C PHE A 317 13.89 12.98 -4.18
N GLU A 318 12.95 13.72 -3.61
CA GLU A 318 11.58 13.26 -3.37
C GLU A 318 10.87 12.95 -4.70
N VAL A 319 11.04 13.81 -5.72
CA VAL A 319 10.55 13.54 -7.08
C VAL A 319 11.27 12.35 -7.70
N PHE A 320 12.60 12.30 -7.64
CA PHE A 320 13.41 11.26 -8.27
C PHE A 320 13.19 9.86 -7.65
N THR A 321 12.87 9.80 -6.36
CA THR A 321 12.56 8.55 -5.63
C THR A 321 11.08 8.25 -5.54
N ALA A 322 10.21 9.13 -6.08
CA ALA A 322 8.76 9.10 -5.95
C ALA A 322 8.24 9.10 -4.50
N PHE A 323 9.07 9.55 -3.55
CA PHE A 323 8.76 9.55 -2.13
C PHE A 323 8.70 10.97 -1.60
N VAL A 324 7.49 11.42 -1.27
CA VAL A 324 7.25 12.79 -0.82
C VAL A 324 7.18 12.87 0.70
N MET A 325 7.92 13.82 1.28
CA MET A 325 7.93 14.02 2.73
C MET A 325 6.71 14.83 3.19
N ASP A 326 6.36 15.88 2.45
CA ASP A 326 5.22 16.78 2.69
C ASP A 326 4.65 17.26 1.34
N HIS A 327 3.32 17.33 1.20
CA HIS A 327 2.65 17.59 -0.08
C HIS A 327 1.30 18.29 0.10
N ASN A 328 0.76 18.88 -0.98
CA ASN A 328 -0.56 19.49 -0.93
C ASN A 328 -1.64 18.45 -0.59
N ARG A 329 -2.45 18.70 0.45
CA ARG A 329 -3.32 17.71 1.12
C ARG A 329 -4.52 17.23 0.29
N GLU A 330 -4.65 17.69 -0.95
CA GLU A 330 -5.72 17.34 -1.89
C GLU A 330 -5.63 15.90 -2.42
N LYS A 331 -4.44 15.29 -2.49
CA LYS A 331 -4.26 13.90 -2.94
C LYS A 331 -3.86 12.95 -1.81
N HIS A 332 -4.44 11.74 -1.81
CA HIS A 332 -4.03 10.68 -0.91
C HIS A 332 -2.59 10.21 -1.22
N TRP A 333 -1.80 9.98 -0.17
CA TRP A 333 -0.35 9.85 -0.28
C TRP A 333 0.14 8.67 -1.14
N TYR A 334 -0.58 7.54 -1.15
CA TYR A 334 -0.27 6.40 -2.03
C TYR A 334 -0.42 6.77 -3.51
N SER A 335 -1.56 7.37 -3.88
CA SER A 335 -1.83 7.80 -5.26
C SER A 335 -0.82 8.86 -5.71
N LEU A 336 -0.41 9.79 -4.83
CA LEU A 336 0.66 10.73 -5.18
C LEU A 336 2.01 10.03 -5.43
N ALA A 337 2.40 9.06 -4.59
CA ALA A 337 3.64 8.33 -4.78
C ALA A 337 3.64 7.49 -6.07
N GLU A 338 2.50 6.89 -6.42
CA GLU A 338 2.32 6.16 -7.67
C GLU A 338 2.33 7.09 -8.89
N ASP A 339 1.54 8.18 -8.88
CA ASP A 339 1.54 9.22 -9.91
C ASP A 339 2.96 9.74 -10.17
N LEU A 340 3.69 10.05 -9.10
CA LEU A 340 5.05 10.58 -9.16
C LEU A 340 6.06 9.54 -9.63
N GLY A 341 5.87 8.26 -9.29
CA GLY A 341 6.68 7.14 -9.78
C GLY A 341 6.47 6.89 -11.27
N ASN A 342 5.23 6.96 -11.74
CA ASN A 342 4.88 6.89 -13.16
C ASN A 342 5.45 8.09 -13.92
N LEU A 343 5.28 9.31 -13.38
CA LEU A 343 5.80 10.54 -13.97
C LEU A 343 7.33 10.55 -14.07
N MET A 344 8.05 10.20 -13.01
CA MET A 344 9.52 10.10 -13.03
C MET A 344 9.99 8.96 -13.94
N SER A 345 9.22 7.87 -14.08
CA SER A 345 9.50 6.82 -15.05
C SER A 345 9.35 7.29 -16.49
N SER A 346 8.33 8.10 -16.81
CA SER A 346 8.18 8.76 -18.11
C SER A 346 9.34 9.71 -18.39
N ILE A 347 9.56 10.69 -17.51
CA ILE A 347 10.66 11.68 -17.63
C ILE A 347 12.00 10.98 -17.89
N LYS A 348 12.26 9.87 -17.18
CA LYS A 348 13.46 9.05 -17.38
C LYS A 348 13.49 8.36 -18.74
N ALA A 349 12.39 7.76 -19.19
CA ALA A 349 12.30 7.14 -20.50
C ALA A 349 12.50 8.17 -21.63
N ASP A 350 11.86 9.33 -21.53
CA ASP A 350 11.88 10.42 -22.50
C ASP A 350 13.30 11.00 -22.65
N TYR A 351 13.95 11.42 -21.55
CA TYR A 351 15.33 11.90 -21.61
C TYR A 351 16.34 10.82 -22.02
N GLN A 352 16.10 9.55 -21.68
CA GLN A 352 16.93 8.47 -22.20
C GLN A 352 16.74 8.26 -23.71
N ALA A 353 15.54 8.48 -24.24
CA ALA A 353 15.25 8.41 -25.67
C ALA A 353 15.89 9.58 -26.42
N GLU A 354 15.71 10.83 -25.97
CA GLU A 354 16.33 12.03 -26.57
C GLU A 354 17.86 11.90 -26.68
N VAL A 355 18.53 11.44 -25.61
CA VAL A 355 19.98 11.24 -25.61
C VAL A 355 20.38 10.10 -26.54
N ARG A 356 19.61 9.00 -26.62
CA ARG A 356 19.89 7.90 -27.57
C ARG A 356 19.67 8.34 -29.02
N GLU A 357 18.64 9.13 -29.30
CA GLU A 357 18.36 9.69 -30.63
C GLU A 357 19.49 10.62 -31.07
N HIS A 358 19.90 11.56 -30.22
CA HIS A 358 21.00 12.47 -30.49
C HIS A 358 22.33 11.73 -30.79
N LEU A 359 22.57 10.60 -30.12
CA LEU A 359 23.73 9.74 -30.34
C LEU A 359 23.57 8.72 -31.48
N GLY A 360 22.42 8.70 -32.18
CA GLY A 360 22.13 7.77 -33.28
C GLY A 360 21.93 6.30 -32.85
N LEU A 361 21.54 6.06 -31.60
CA LEU A 361 21.43 4.73 -30.97
C LEU A 361 20.01 4.13 -31.00
N ILE A 362 19.18 4.56 -31.97
CA ILE A 362 17.72 4.38 -32.03
C ILE A 362 17.28 2.89 -32.04
N ASP A 363 18.15 1.96 -32.43
CA ASP A 363 17.79 0.57 -32.77
C ASP A 363 18.45 -0.50 -31.84
N SER A 364 18.51 -0.23 -30.53
CA SER A 364 19.08 -1.18 -29.54
C SER A 364 18.16 -1.46 -28.35
N GLY A 365 17.18 -2.35 -28.56
CA GLY A 365 16.26 -2.81 -27.52
C GLY A 365 16.96 -3.48 -26.33
N TYR A 366 16.70 -2.96 -25.12
CA TYR A 366 16.99 -3.47 -23.76
C TYR A 366 18.40 -3.98 -23.39
N MET A 367 19.31 -4.17 -24.33
CA MET A 367 20.72 -4.48 -24.09
C MET A 367 21.61 -3.55 -24.91
N VAL A 368 22.20 -2.56 -24.23
CA VAL A 368 23.24 -1.71 -24.80
C VAL A 368 24.40 -2.62 -25.23
N SER A 369 24.53 -2.86 -26.54
CA SER A 369 25.66 -3.62 -27.07
C SER A 369 26.98 -2.93 -26.70
N GLU A 370 28.09 -3.67 -26.61
CA GLU A 370 29.38 -3.10 -26.19
C GLU A 370 29.78 -1.88 -27.06
N LYS A 371 29.44 -1.91 -28.36
CA LYS A 371 29.61 -0.79 -29.29
C LYS A 371 28.72 0.43 -28.99
N ALA A 372 27.48 0.22 -28.55
CA ALA A 372 26.58 1.30 -28.16
C ALA A 372 27.04 1.94 -26.83
N PHE A 373 27.61 1.15 -25.92
CA PHE A 373 28.21 1.67 -24.68
C PHE A 373 29.45 2.53 -24.95
N ASP A 374 30.27 2.20 -25.95
CA ASP A 374 31.44 3.01 -26.32
C ASP A 374 31.07 4.41 -26.83
N ILE A 375 29.83 4.60 -27.32
CA ILE A 375 29.26 5.90 -27.74
C ILE A 375 28.54 6.59 -26.58
N LEU A 376 27.71 5.86 -25.83
CA LEU A 376 26.89 6.39 -24.74
C LEU A 376 27.72 6.74 -23.49
N GLY A 377 28.72 5.94 -23.14
CA GLY A 377 29.56 6.11 -21.95
C GLY A 377 30.27 7.47 -21.86
N PRO A 378 30.95 7.94 -22.93
CA PRO A 378 31.49 9.29 -23.01
C PRO A 378 30.45 10.39 -22.76
N PHE A 379 29.23 10.25 -23.31
CA PHE A 379 28.17 11.26 -23.13
C PHE A 379 27.61 11.27 -21.69
N VAL A 380 27.42 10.10 -21.09
CA VAL A 380 27.03 9.96 -19.67
C VAL A 380 28.10 10.55 -18.74
N ALA A 381 29.38 10.42 -19.07
CA ALA A 381 30.45 11.09 -18.36
C ALA A 381 30.43 12.63 -18.55
N ALA A 382 30.01 13.13 -19.72
CA ALA A 382 29.77 14.56 -19.93
C ALA A 382 28.60 15.08 -19.07
N MET A 383 27.47 14.37 -19.02
CA MET A 383 26.35 14.70 -18.11
C MET A 383 26.83 14.82 -16.65
N TYR A 384 27.58 13.83 -16.16
CA TYR A 384 28.14 13.84 -14.80
C TYR A 384 29.13 15.00 -14.57
N THR A 385 29.91 15.36 -15.60
CA THR A 385 30.90 16.44 -15.53
C THR A 385 30.24 17.82 -15.51
N VAL A 386 29.22 18.07 -16.35
CA VAL A 386 28.43 19.32 -16.32
C VAL A 386 27.79 19.52 -14.94
N THR A 387 27.14 18.48 -14.40
CA THR A 387 26.57 18.54 -13.04
C THR A 387 27.62 18.84 -11.97
N ALA A 388 28.82 18.25 -12.06
CA ALA A 388 29.92 18.54 -11.14
C ALA A 388 30.44 19.98 -11.26
N GLN A 389 30.53 20.51 -12.48
CA GLN A 389 30.95 21.89 -12.76
C GLN A 389 29.96 22.90 -12.19
N GLU A 390 28.65 22.67 -12.35
CA GLU A 390 27.61 23.56 -11.81
C GLU A 390 27.61 23.57 -10.27
N VAL A 391 27.73 22.41 -9.61
CA VAL A 391 27.88 22.36 -8.14
C VAL A 391 29.14 23.10 -7.68
N ALA A 392 30.25 22.97 -8.40
CA ALA A 392 31.48 23.69 -8.09
C ALA A 392 31.34 25.22 -8.27
N GLN A 393 30.67 25.67 -9.34
CA GLN A 393 30.37 27.08 -9.58
C GLN A 393 29.46 27.65 -8.48
N TRP A 394 28.40 26.92 -8.12
CA TRP A 394 27.49 27.29 -7.03
C TRP A 394 28.22 27.41 -5.69
N LYS A 395 29.05 26.43 -5.32
CA LYS A 395 29.88 26.49 -4.10
C LYS A 395 30.81 27.70 -4.07
N ASN A 396 31.46 28.00 -5.20
CA ASN A 396 32.35 29.16 -5.31
C ASN A 396 31.58 30.49 -5.18
N GLY A 397 30.32 30.54 -5.63
CA GLY A 397 29.42 31.67 -5.38
C GLY A 397 28.95 31.76 -3.91
N ARG A 398 28.64 30.63 -3.28
CA ARG A 398 28.17 30.55 -1.89
C ARG A 398 29.22 31.03 -0.87
N LEU A 399 30.51 30.91 -1.17
CA LEU A 399 31.60 31.51 -0.39
C LEU A 399 31.55 33.05 -0.29
N VAL A 400 30.67 33.72 -1.06
CA VAL A 400 30.46 35.18 -1.05
C VAL A 400 29.18 35.59 -0.30
N SER A 401 28.30 34.65 0.05
CA SER A 401 27.01 34.89 0.74
C SER A 401 26.97 34.22 2.11
N VAL A 402 26.52 34.94 3.14
CA VAL A 402 26.53 34.45 4.54
C VAL A 402 25.40 33.44 4.82
N ASP A 403 24.36 33.41 4.01
CA ASP A 403 23.18 32.59 4.27
C ASP A 403 23.39 31.11 3.89
N GLY A 404 23.02 30.23 4.82
CA GLY A 404 23.14 28.79 4.68
C GLY A 404 22.13 28.15 3.71
N ASP A 405 21.32 28.94 3.02
CA ASP A 405 20.19 28.44 2.21
C ASP A 405 20.64 27.61 0.99
N THR A 406 20.06 26.42 0.85
CA THR A 406 20.27 25.50 -0.27
C THR A 406 19.16 25.55 -1.31
N SER A 407 18.16 26.43 -1.16
CA SER A 407 17.01 26.60 -2.07
C SER A 407 17.40 26.77 -3.54
N ASN A 408 18.54 27.41 -3.82
CA ASN A 408 19.06 27.67 -5.17
C ASN A 408 20.26 26.77 -5.53
N ALA A 409 20.38 25.59 -4.92
CA ALA A 409 21.40 24.61 -5.30
C ALA A 409 21.07 23.97 -6.67
N PRO A 410 22.09 23.69 -7.51
CA PRO A 410 21.87 23.03 -8.80
C PRO A 410 21.46 21.57 -8.60
N PHE A 411 20.53 21.10 -9.44
CA PHE A 411 20.02 19.74 -9.39
C PHE A 411 21.09 18.73 -9.80
N ILE A 412 21.26 17.68 -8.99
CA ILE A 412 22.29 16.66 -9.17
C ILE A 412 21.77 15.31 -9.66
N THR A 413 20.44 15.12 -9.73
CA THR A 413 19.77 13.89 -10.20
C THR A 413 20.00 13.57 -11.68
N TYR A 414 20.20 14.59 -12.52
CA TYR A 414 20.29 14.48 -13.98
C TYR A 414 21.17 13.33 -14.55
N PRO A 415 22.40 13.07 -14.08
CA PRO A 415 23.21 11.95 -14.60
C PRO A 415 22.64 10.57 -14.26
N TRP A 416 21.81 10.46 -13.22
CA TRP A 416 21.32 9.19 -12.65
C TRP A 416 20.17 8.57 -13.42
N LEU A 417 19.66 9.30 -14.42
CA LEU A 417 18.89 8.73 -15.52
C LEU A 417 19.65 7.55 -16.17
N PHE A 418 20.98 7.59 -16.20
CA PHE A 418 21.88 6.53 -16.73
C PHE A 418 22.69 5.83 -15.63
N SER A 419 22.05 5.50 -14.49
CA SER A 419 22.70 4.88 -13.34
C SER A 419 23.46 3.56 -13.66
N LYS A 420 22.95 2.76 -14.60
CA LYS A 420 23.58 1.51 -15.08
C LYS A 420 24.87 1.78 -15.84
N GLU A 421 24.85 2.75 -16.76
CA GLU A 421 26.00 3.15 -17.56
C GLU A 421 27.06 3.80 -16.69
N MET A 422 26.68 4.69 -15.77
CA MET A 422 27.57 5.21 -14.73
C MET A 422 28.21 4.06 -13.93
N GLY A 423 27.40 3.07 -13.54
CA GLY A 423 27.80 1.78 -12.96
C GLY A 423 28.99 1.16 -13.70
N MET A 424 28.79 0.92 -14.99
CA MET A 424 29.79 0.34 -15.88
C MET A 424 31.04 1.23 -16.02
N ILE A 425 30.91 2.55 -16.12
CA ILE A 425 32.06 3.48 -16.24
C ILE A 425 32.97 3.40 -15.00
N ALA A 426 32.42 3.37 -13.79
CA ALA A 426 33.24 3.39 -12.57
C ALA A 426 33.84 2.02 -12.19
N VAL A 427 33.39 0.94 -12.84
CA VAL A 427 33.88 -0.44 -12.65
C VAL A 427 34.84 -0.86 -13.78
N LYS A 428 34.60 -0.45 -15.02
CA LYS A 428 35.57 -0.62 -16.12
C LYS A 428 36.84 0.16 -15.79
N LYS A 429 37.98 -0.54 -15.68
CA LYS A 429 39.29 0.08 -15.44
C LYS A 429 39.58 1.13 -16.53
N SER A 430 39.90 2.35 -16.10
CA SER A 430 40.10 3.52 -16.95
C SER A 430 41.20 3.29 -18.01
N GLY A 431 40.88 3.44 -19.30
CA GLY A 431 41.87 3.57 -20.37
C GLY A 431 41.50 2.92 -21.72
N PRO A 432 41.73 3.61 -22.87
CA PRO A 432 41.44 3.09 -24.21
C PRO A 432 42.47 2.01 -24.61
N SER A 433 42.12 0.74 -24.39
CA SER A 433 42.98 -0.40 -24.75
C SER A 433 43.02 -0.70 -26.27
N SER A 434 42.17 -0.05 -27.06
CA SER A 434 42.07 -0.22 -28.52
C SER A 434 43.04 0.67 -29.32
N LEU A 435 43.30 1.91 -28.88
CA LEU A 435 44.14 2.87 -29.63
C LEU A 435 45.63 2.83 -29.27
N ARG A 436 46.00 2.45 -28.04
CA ARG A 436 47.41 2.39 -27.63
C ARG A 436 48.15 1.14 -28.14
N ALA A 437 47.42 0.17 -28.70
CA ALA A 437 47.97 -1.09 -29.22
C ALA A 437 48.28 -1.06 -30.73
N MET A 438 47.91 0.00 -31.47
CA MET A 438 48.10 0.06 -32.92
C MET A 438 49.48 0.56 -33.39
N PHE A 439 50.31 1.09 -32.50
CA PHE A 439 51.67 1.52 -32.83
C PHE A 439 52.70 1.05 -31.79
N ALA A 440 53.16 -0.19 -31.96
CA ALA A 440 54.50 -0.57 -31.53
C ALA A 440 55.52 -0.13 -32.61
N PRO A 441 56.79 0.18 -32.29
CA PRO A 441 57.69 0.88 -33.23
C PRO A 441 58.10 0.09 -34.48
N ASN A 442 57.85 -1.23 -34.50
CA ASN A 442 58.31 -2.15 -35.54
C ASN A 442 57.08 -2.88 -36.11
N GLY A 443 56.74 -2.62 -37.37
CA GLY A 443 55.44 -3.00 -37.95
C GLY A 443 55.33 -4.47 -38.38
N GLU A 444 54.98 -5.38 -37.46
CA GLU A 444 54.58 -6.76 -37.77
C GLU A 444 53.14 -7.07 -37.33
N ILE A 445 52.33 -7.57 -38.26
CA ILE A 445 50.92 -7.93 -38.02
C ILE A 445 50.85 -9.36 -37.46
N ARG A 446 50.51 -9.52 -36.17
CA ARG A 446 50.19 -10.83 -35.60
C ARG A 446 48.76 -11.26 -35.97
N GLN A 447 48.65 -12.31 -36.77
CA GLN A 447 47.37 -12.99 -37.02
C GLN A 447 46.83 -13.65 -35.74
N ARG A 448 45.51 -13.55 -35.50
CA ARG A 448 44.82 -14.30 -34.43
C ARG A 448 44.35 -15.66 -34.95
N ALA A 449 44.48 -16.70 -34.13
CA ALA A 449 43.87 -18.01 -34.37
C ALA A 449 42.33 -17.95 -34.24
N PRO A 450 41.58 -18.84 -34.93
CA PRO A 450 40.12 -18.82 -34.91
C PRO A 450 39.55 -19.38 -33.60
N LEU A 451 38.56 -18.67 -33.04
CA LEU A 451 37.72 -19.16 -31.95
C LEU A 451 36.52 -19.93 -32.54
N MET A 452 36.31 -21.18 -32.11
CA MET A 452 35.08 -21.91 -32.41
C MET A 452 33.88 -21.21 -31.76
N LYS A 453 32.80 -21.05 -32.52
CA LYS A 453 31.48 -20.65 -32.02
C LYS A 453 30.59 -21.89 -31.96
N THR A 454 30.02 -22.19 -30.81
CA THR A 454 28.92 -23.15 -30.67
C THR A 454 27.61 -22.49 -31.11
N ASN A 455 26.91 -23.13 -32.04
CA ASN A 455 25.75 -22.57 -32.75
C ASN A 455 24.42 -23.00 -32.12
N TYR A 456 24.10 -22.50 -30.92
CA TYR A 456 22.83 -22.79 -30.25
C TYR A 456 21.58 -22.32 -31.04
N LYS A 457 21.74 -21.35 -31.95
CA LYS A 457 20.64 -20.85 -32.81
C LYS A 457 20.18 -21.83 -33.89
N THR A 458 20.96 -22.87 -34.22
CA THR A 458 20.58 -23.83 -35.27
C THR A 458 19.65 -24.93 -34.75
N GLU A 459 19.70 -25.24 -33.45
CA GLU A 459 18.86 -26.28 -32.83
C GLU A 459 17.42 -25.79 -32.59
N LEU A 460 17.23 -24.50 -32.28
CA LEU A 460 15.90 -23.89 -32.08
C LEU A 460 15.10 -23.73 -33.38
N SER A 461 15.76 -23.62 -34.54
CA SER A 461 15.07 -23.51 -35.84
C SER A 461 14.48 -24.84 -36.36
N GLY A 462 14.69 -25.95 -35.65
CA GLY A 462 14.17 -27.28 -36.02
C GLY A 462 12.81 -27.65 -35.39
N ILE A 463 12.32 -26.88 -34.41
CA ILE A 463 11.08 -27.21 -33.70
C ILE A 463 9.88 -26.72 -34.51
N ARG A 464 9.30 -27.63 -35.30
CA ARG A 464 8.04 -27.40 -36.02
C ARG A 464 6.88 -27.66 -35.07
N LEU A 465 6.24 -26.58 -34.61
CA LEU A 465 4.97 -26.68 -33.87
C LEU A 465 3.86 -27.07 -34.86
N GLU A 466 3.20 -28.19 -34.61
CA GLU A 466 1.97 -28.57 -35.32
C GLU A 466 0.82 -27.64 -34.89
N PRO A 467 -0.08 -27.22 -35.79
CA PRO A 467 -1.24 -26.41 -35.41
C PRO A 467 -2.17 -27.16 -34.44
N LEU A 468 -2.59 -26.51 -33.36
CA LEU A 468 -3.67 -27.01 -32.51
C LEU A 468 -4.97 -27.07 -33.31
N ALA A 469 -5.75 -28.14 -33.11
CA ALA A 469 -7.03 -28.31 -33.78
C ALA A 469 -8.03 -27.24 -33.33
N GLU A 470 -8.76 -26.65 -34.28
CA GLU A 470 -9.80 -25.64 -34.01
C GLU A 470 -10.87 -26.21 -33.07
N TRP A 471 -11.02 -25.59 -31.90
CA TRP A 471 -12.12 -25.89 -30.98
C TRP A 471 -13.44 -25.36 -31.56
N LYS A 472 -14.40 -26.26 -31.76
CA LYS A 472 -15.76 -25.92 -32.20
C LYS A 472 -16.73 -26.12 -31.04
N PRO A 473 -17.55 -25.10 -30.69
CA PRO A 473 -18.66 -25.29 -29.77
C PRO A 473 -19.81 -25.99 -30.51
N GLU A 474 -20.25 -27.14 -30.01
CA GLU A 474 -21.50 -27.76 -30.44
C GLU A 474 -22.62 -27.45 -29.43
N HIS A 475 -23.74 -26.94 -29.94
CA HIS A 475 -24.99 -26.60 -29.23
C HIS A 475 -24.93 -25.30 -28.40
N GLY A 476 -25.54 -24.23 -28.93
CA GLY A 476 -25.73 -22.97 -28.23
C GLY A 476 -27.18 -22.49 -28.26
N MET A 477 -27.42 -21.36 -27.59
CA MET A 477 -28.49 -20.41 -27.91
C MET A 477 -27.88 -18.99 -27.90
N GLY A 478 -28.21 -18.16 -28.90
CA GLY A 478 -27.82 -16.73 -28.93
C GLY A 478 -28.59 -15.90 -27.87
N VAL A 479 -28.39 -14.59 -27.69
CA VAL A 479 -27.84 -13.50 -28.55
C VAL A 479 -27.25 -12.43 -27.60
N GLY A 480 -26.24 -11.60 -27.91
CA GLY A 480 -25.41 -11.42 -29.12
C GLY A 480 -24.47 -10.19 -28.96
N ASP A 481 -23.76 -9.78 -30.00
CA ASP A 481 -22.74 -8.72 -29.90
C ASP A 481 -23.32 -7.30 -29.74
N HIS A 482 -23.09 -6.69 -28.58
CA HIS A 482 -23.13 -5.25 -28.39
C HIS A 482 -21.77 -4.75 -27.90
N VAL A 483 -20.85 -4.51 -28.84
CA VAL A 483 -19.77 -3.54 -28.65
C VAL A 483 -20.41 -2.15 -28.72
N GLY A 484 -21.02 -1.75 -27.61
CA GLY A 484 -21.64 -0.45 -27.41
C GLY A 484 -20.73 0.46 -26.58
N THR A 485 -20.47 1.64 -27.12
CA THR A 485 -19.82 2.81 -26.51
C THR A 485 -20.05 2.92 -25.00
N THR A 486 -18.98 3.10 -24.21
CA THR A 486 -19.10 3.26 -22.76
C THR A 486 -19.58 4.67 -22.40
N ALA A 487 -20.24 4.81 -21.26
CA ALA A 487 -20.89 6.06 -20.81
C ALA A 487 -19.93 7.24 -20.52
N PHE A 488 -18.63 7.12 -20.81
CA PHE A 488 -17.65 8.21 -20.74
C PHE A 488 -17.45 8.94 -22.08
N ASP A 489 -17.87 8.35 -23.21
CA ASP A 489 -17.61 8.91 -24.55
C ASP A 489 -18.68 9.92 -25.04
N ILE A 490 -19.69 10.22 -24.22
CA ILE A 490 -20.83 11.12 -24.55
C ILE A 490 -20.74 12.46 -23.77
N ALA A 491 -19.55 12.82 -23.29
CA ALA A 491 -19.30 14.08 -22.57
C ALA A 491 -18.56 15.16 -23.41
N ALA A 492 -18.36 14.90 -24.70
CA ALA A 492 -17.80 15.86 -25.65
C ALA A 492 -18.55 15.76 -26.99
N VAL A 493 -18.84 16.91 -27.63
CA VAL A 493 -19.74 17.07 -28.80
C VAL A 493 -21.22 16.95 -28.35
N GLU A 494 -22.00 18.01 -28.16
CA GLU A 494 -22.32 19.06 -29.14
C GLU A 494 -22.95 20.30 -28.48
N ASP A 495 -22.39 21.49 -28.75
CA ASP A 495 -22.98 22.81 -28.49
C ASP A 495 -23.42 23.37 -29.86
N SER A 496 -24.71 23.30 -30.23
CA SER A 496 -25.32 24.16 -31.26
C SER A 496 -26.83 23.96 -31.39
N ASP A 497 -27.58 25.08 -31.41
CA ASP A 497 -29.02 25.14 -31.63
C ASP A 497 -29.47 24.59 -33.01
N GLU A 498 -30.68 24.01 -33.11
CA GLU A 498 -31.82 24.71 -33.73
C GLU A 498 -33.19 24.02 -33.54
N ILE A 499 -34.24 24.82 -33.72
CA ILE A 499 -35.65 24.54 -33.44
C ILE A 499 -36.33 23.81 -34.61
N THR A 500 -37.24 22.85 -34.35
CA THR A 500 -38.54 22.77 -35.08
C THR A 500 -39.59 21.88 -34.40
N ASP A 501 -40.85 22.10 -34.78
CA ASP A 501 -42.11 21.74 -34.12
C ASP A 501 -42.86 20.60 -34.85
N ALA A 502 -43.57 19.70 -34.13
CA ALA A 502 -44.68 18.87 -34.66
C ALA A 502 -45.45 18.00 -33.61
N SER A 503 -46.43 18.59 -32.94
CA SER A 503 -47.80 18.07 -32.71
C SER A 503 -48.15 16.59 -32.36
N VAL A 504 -48.80 16.43 -31.19
CA VAL A 504 -50.15 15.81 -30.95
C VAL A 504 -50.45 14.35 -31.37
N GLY A 505 -50.91 13.54 -30.40
CA GLY A 505 -51.73 12.34 -30.65
C GLY A 505 -52.11 11.54 -29.40
N ALA A 506 -53.27 11.80 -28.81
CA ALA A 506 -53.80 11.05 -27.66
C ALA A 506 -54.47 9.72 -28.05
N ASN A 507 -54.60 8.78 -27.09
CA ASN A 507 -55.92 8.32 -26.61
C ASN A 507 -55.81 7.31 -25.46
N ASP A 508 -56.86 7.29 -24.64
CA ASP A 508 -57.12 6.35 -23.55
C ASP A 508 -57.33 4.90 -24.02
N ASP A 509 -57.12 3.93 -23.12
CA ASP A 509 -58.23 3.13 -22.58
C ASP A 509 -57.78 2.13 -21.50
N CYS A 510 -58.44 2.17 -20.34
CA CYS A 510 -58.55 1.05 -19.40
C CYS A 510 -59.99 0.51 -19.47
N PRO A 511 -60.20 -0.81 -19.30
CA PRO A 511 -61.03 -1.19 -18.15
C PRO A 511 -60.61 -2.49 -17.44
N ALA A 512 -61.21 -2.69 -16.26
CA ALA A 512 -60.82 -3.65 -15.24
C ALA A 512 -61.63 -4.99 -15.26
N SER A 513 -61.56 -5.72 -14.12
CA SER A 513 -62.28 -6.95 -13.71
C SER A 513 -61.48 -8.27 -13.90
N THR A 514 -61.62 -9.32 -13.08
CA THR A 514 -62.64 -9.65 -12.04
C THR A 514 -62.06 -10.46 -10.85
N ARG A 515 -62.78 -10.52 -9.73
CA ARG A 515 -62.49 -11.30 -8.50
C ARG A 515 -62.80 -12.81 -8.58
N SER A 516 -62.09 -13.61 -7.77
CA SER A 516 -62.61 -14.69 -6.89
C SER A 516 -61.47 -15.19 -5.97
N ASN A 517 -61.57 -15.16 -4.64
CA ASN A 517 -62.13 -16.21 -3.75
C ASN A 517 -61.60 -17.63 -4.05
N SER A 518 -61.17 -18.47 -3.09
CA SER A 518 -61.15 -18.40 -1.61
C SER A 518 -60.50 -19.66 -1.00
N ALA A 519 -59.81 -19.58 0.14
CA ALA A 519 -59.72 -20.64 1.17
C ALA A 519 -59.08 -20.11 2.47
N GLN A 520 -59.57 -20.57 3.63
CA GLN A 520 -59.05 -20.32 4.98
C GLN A 520 -58.48 -21.61 5.59
N GLU A 521 -58.01 -21.50 6.84
CA GLU A 521 -57.67 -22.56 7.83
C GLU A 521 -56.19 -22.99 7.84
N SER A 522 -55.52 -23.16 9.00
CA SER A 522 -55.94 -22.93 10.41
C SER A 522 -54.73 -22.79 11.38
N TYR A 523 -55.02 -22.44 12.64
CA TYR A 523 -54.06 -22.16 13.74
C TYR A 523 -53.50 -23.42 14.43
N SER A 524 -52.28 -23.30 14.98
CA SER A 524 -51.76 -23.87 16.25
C SER A 524 -50.22 -23.76 16.26
N GLU A 525 -49.50 -23.72 17.38
CA GLU A 525 -49.70 -23.12 18.72
C GLU A 525 -48.30 -22.98 19.36
N GLU A 526 -48.17 -22.27 20.49
CA GLU A 526 -46.86 -21.91 21.07
C GLU A 526 -46.14 -23.09 21.78
N SER A 527 -44.82 -23.00 21.89
CA SER A 527 -44.12 -23.52 23.08
C SER A 527 -42.88 -22.69 23.39
N SER A 528 -42.74 -22.31 24.65
CA SER A 528 -41.66 -21.51 25.23
C SER A 528 -40.67 -22.39 26.00
N GLU A 529 -39.40 -22.01 26.01
CA GLU A 529 -38.40 -22.58 26.92
C GLU A 529 -37.96 -21.54 27.96
N GLU A 530 -38.00 -21.93 29.24
CA GLU A 530 -37.64 -21.08 30.38
C GLU A 530 -36.13 -21.10 30.63
N ILE A 531 -35.61 -19.95 31.04
CA ILE A 531 -34.24 -19.77 31.53
C ILE A 531 -34.20 -20.14 33.02
N THR A 532 -33.28 -21.01 33.42
CA THR A 532 -32.89 -21.18 34.83
C THR A 532 -31.52 -20.58 35.09
N ILE A 533 -31.46 -19.71 36.10
CA ILE A 533 -30.24 -19.06 36.59
C ILE A 533 -29.93 -19.69 37.94
N ASP A 534 -28.74 -20.27 38.10
CA ASP A 534 -28.18 -20.54 39.43
C ASP A 534 -26.98 -19.63 39.65
N ALA A 535 -27.00 -18.94 40.77
CA ALA A 535 -25.91 -18.12 41.28
C ALA A 535 -25.54 -18.66 42.66
N ASP A 536 -24.25 -18.93 42.88
CA ASP A 536 -23.72 -19.17 44.21
C ASP A 536 -22.60 -18.19 44.50
N VAL A 537 -22.72 -17.55 45.67
CA VAL A 537 -21.77 -16.64 46.27
C VAL A 537 -21.24 -17.32 47.52
N GLU A 538 -19.92 -17.50 47.64
CA GLU A 538 -19.30 -17.48 48.96
C GLU A 538 -18.02 -16.64 48.96
N GLU A 539 -17.87 -15.91 50.04
CA GLU A 539 -16.85 -14.91 50.34
C GLU A 539 -16.09 -15.42 51.57
N VAL A 540 -14.76 -15.57 51.47
CA VAL A 540 -13.90 -15.73 52.65
C VAL A 540 -12.63 -14.91 52.45
N CYS A 541 -12.49 -13.88 53.28
CA CYS A 541 -11.28 -13.15 53.53
C CYS A 541 -10.45 -13.84 54.63
N ASP A 542 -9.13 -13.63 54.60
CA ASP A 542 -8.29 -13.65 55.80
C ASP A 542 -7.09 -12.71 55.57
N ASP A 543 -6.74 -11.97 56.62
CA ASP A 543 -5.73 -10.91 56.64
C ASP A 543 -4.29 -11.46 56.84
N ASP A 544 -3.28 -10.65 56.51
CA ASP A 544 -2.31 -10.17 57.53
C ASP A 544 -1.23 -9.25 56.92
N ASP A 545 -1.16 -8.02 57.43
CA ASP A 545 0.01 -7.26 57.89
C ASP A 545 1.41 -7.54 57.26
N ASN A 546 2.25 -6.51 56.96
CA ASN A 546 2.54 -5.38 57.85
C ASN A 546 3.42 -4.28 57.20
N SER A 547 3.32 -3.04 57.73
CA SER A 547 4.41 -2.04 57.95
C SER A 547 5.49 -1.78 56.85
N SER A 548 5.85 -0.55 56.46
CA SER A 548 5.88 0.72 57.21
C SER A 548 6.53 1.86 56.39
N SER A 549 6.15 3.11 56.67
CA SER A 549 7.02 4.32 56.79
C SER A 549 7.81 4.80 55.53
N ASP A 550 7.99 6.10 55.24
CA ASP A 550 7.50 7.33 55.87
C ASP A 550 7.77 8.57 54.96
N GLN A 551 7.41 9.77 55.45
CA GLN A 551 7.98 11.09 55.09
C GLN A 551 7.56 11.76 53.77
N SER A 552 6.37 12.37 53.84
CA SER A 552 6.16 13.84 53.73
C SER A 552 7.21 14.75 53.07
N HIS A 553 6.75 15.67 52.21
CA HIS A 553 7.12 17.09 52.34
C HIS A 553 6.01 18.06 51.84
N ASP A 554 5.92 19.22 52.48
CA ASP A 554 4.97 20.34 52.25
C ASP A 554 4.74 20.70 50.77
N MET A 555 3.50 20.95 50.34
CA MET A 555 2.67 22.16 50.58
C MET A 555 3.32 23.50 50.18
N MET A 556 2.77 24.12 49.14
CA MET A 556 2.34 25.51 49.24
C MET A 556 0.97 25.66 48.58
N ALA A 557 0.08 26.37 49.27
CA ALA A 557 -1.26 26.67 48.81
C ALA A 557 -1.34 28.15 48.41
N GLU A 558 -2.10 28.45 47.36
CA GLU A 558 -2.60 29.81 47.12
C GLU A 558 -4.09 29.73 46.75
N GLN A 559 -4.92 30.14 47.72
CA GLN A 559 -6.32 30.52 47.58
C GLN A 559 -6.34 32.04 47.24
N VAL A 560 -7.33 32.66 46.60
CA VAL A 560 -8.70 32.29 46.19
C VAL A 560 -9.15 33.37 45.18
N GLU A 561 -10.09 33.09 44.27
CA GLU A 561 -11.23 34.00 44.04
C GLU A 561 -12.39 33.26 43.34
N GLU A 562 -13.59 33.37 43.92
CA GLU A 562 -14.84 32.83 43.37
C GLU A 562 -15.47 33.83 42.39
N ALA A 563 -16.00 33.33 41.28
CA ALA A 563 -17.03 33.99 40.49
C ALA A 563 -18.14 32.98 40.18
N GLY A 564 -19.39 33.47 40.16
CA GLY A 564 -20.59 32.64 40.07
C GLY A 564 -20.86 32.01 38.68
N PRO A 565 -21.98 31.27 38.55
CA PRO A 565 -22.26 30.45 37.38
C PRO A 565 -22.87 31.25 36.23
N ASP A 566 -22.35 31.06 35.02
CA ASP A 566 -23.01 31.45 33.77
C ASP A 566 -23.60 30.21 33.07
N GLU A 567 -24.93 30.11 33.09
CA GLU A 567 -25.70 29.20 32.23
C GLU A 567 -25.80 29.78 30.81
N ALA A 568 -24.82 29.48 29.94
CA ALA A 568 -24.95 29.68 28.49
C ALA A 568 -23.91 28.84 27.73
N GLY A 569 -24.35 27.80 26.99
CA GLY A 569 -23.40 27.01 26.19
C GLY A 569 -23.89 25.68 25.61
N THR A 570 -25.18 25.34 25.70
CA THR A 570 -25.73 24.04 25.25
C THR A 570 -26.71 24.13 24.08
N GLU A 571 -26.99 25.31 23.52
CA GLU A 571 -27.94 25.47 22.40
C GLU A 571 -27.28 25.57 21.01
N GLU A 572 -26.04 26.07 20.87
CA GLU A 572 -25.41 26.22 19.54
C GLU A 572 -25.05 24.88 18.88
N ALA A 573 -24.61 23.88 19.64
CA ALA A 573 -24.20 22.59 19.07
C ALA A 573 -25.37 21.76 18.52
N GLY A 574 -26.59 21.96 19.04
CA GLY A 574 -27.80 21.33 18.51
C GLY A 574 -28.38 22.03 17.28
N ALA A 575 -28.01 23.30 17.06
CA ALA A 575 -28.44 24.07 15.89
C ALA A 575 -27.64 23.67 14.63
N GLU A 576 -26.32 23.50 14.72
CA GLU A 576 -25.51 23.05 13.58
C GLU A 576 -25.86 21.63 13.10
N GLU A 577 -26.16 20.68 14.00
CA GLU A 577 -26.63 19.34 13.60
C GLU A 577 -28.03 19.40 12.94
N ALA A 578 -28.94 20.22 13.46
CA ALA A 578 -30.29 20.37 12.88
C ALA A 578 -30.30 21.10 11.52
N GLU A 579 -29.46 22.14 11.32
CA GLU A 579 -29.32 22.79 10.01
C GLU A 579 -28.70 21.84 8.98
N ALA A 580 -27.73 21.00 9.38
CA ALA A 580 -27.14 19.99 8.50
C ALA A 580 -28.13 18.89 8.07
N GLU A 581 -29.00 18.40 8.96
CA GLU A 581 -30.05 17.45 8.58
C GLU A 581 -31.07 18.06 7.60
N VAL A 582 -31.46 19.33 7.80
CA VAL A 582 -32.39 20.06 6.91
C VAL A 582 -31.78 20.36 5.53
N GLU A 583 -30.48 20.67 5.45
CA GLU A 583 -29.79 20.81 4.15
C GLU A 583 -29.71 19.48 3.37
N ILE A 584 -29.55 18.34 4.06
CA ILE A 584 -29.54 17.02 3.43
C ILE A 584 -30.93 16.63 2.91
N GLU A 585 -31.99 16.91 3.68
CA GLU A 585 -33.37 16.61 3.27
C GLU A 585 -33.80 17.49 2.08
N THR A 586 -33.44 18.78 2.08
CA THR A 586 -33.68 19.65 0.92
C THR A 586 -32.80 19.35 -0.30
N ALA A 587 -31.62 18.73 -0.13
CA ALA A 587 -30.84 18.21 -1.24
C ALA A 587 -31.49 16.96 -1.87
N TYR A 588 -32.08 16.08 -1.05
CA TYR A 588 -32.85 14.91 -1.51
C TYR A 588 -34.06 15.33 -2.36
N ASP A 589 -34.89 16.26 -1.85
CA ASP A 589 -36.05 16.77 -2.58
C ASP A 589 -35.68 17.44 -3.92
N ARG A 590 -34.55 18.16 -3.96
CA ARG A 590 -34.03 18.75 -5.21
C ARG A 590 -33.56 17.70 -6.21
N LEU A 591 -32.93 16.61 -5.75
CA LEU A 591 -32.51 15.53 -6.63
C LEU A 591 -33.73 14.81 -7.24
N MET A 592 -34.73 14.49 -6.42
CA MET A 592 -35.97 13.85 -6.87
C MET A 592 -36.77 14.76 -7.82
N ALA A 593 -36.76 16.08 -7.59
CA ALA A 593 -37.40 17.06 -8.49
C ALA A 593 -36.61 17.34 -9.79
N MET A 594 -35.38 16.85 -9.94
CA MET A 594 -34.63 16.87 -11.20
C MET A 594 -34.72 15.56 -11.99
N MET A 595 -35.30 14.50 -11.40
CA MET A 595 -35.50 13.19 -12.02
C MET A 595 -36.96 12.95 -12.47
N ALA A 596 -37.86 13.89 -12.21
CA ALA A 596 -39.28 13.88 -12.59
C ALA A 596 -39.61 14.97 -13.63
#